data_AF-A0A3B8RKX4-F1
#
_entry.id   AF-A0A3B8RKX4-F1
#
_cell.length_a   1.000
_cell.length_b   1.000
_cell.length_c   1.000
_cell.angle_alpha   90.00
_cell.angle_beta   90.00
_cell.angle_gamma   90.00
#
_symmetry.space_group_name_H-M   'P 1'
#
loop_
_entity.id
_entity.type
_entity.pdbx_description
1 polymer ?
#
loop_
_entity_poly.entity_id
_entity_poly.type
_entity_poly.pdbx_seq_one_letter_code
_entity_poly.pdbx_strand_id
1 'polypeptide(L)'
;PLASGRLDPPDICLIYATPGQMILLINALQYEGYRKFEWQVVGETACADSWGRALARGEPSLSIPCFAERRYGGVQDDELLMALQPHYLAKAVNGLRSLAANGLRYPIAPYGVQMDVREGMAASY
;
A
#
# COMPACT_ATOMS: atom_id res chain seq x y z
N PRO A 1 -1.51 -10.65 14.50
CA PRO A 1 -1.51 -9.75 15.69
C PRO A 1 -2.78 -8.90 15.83
N LEU A 2 -3.18 -8.20 14.75
CA LEU A 2 -4.39 -7.36 14.75
C LEU A 2 -5.66 -8.17 14.93
N ALA A 3 -5.88 -9.19 14.11
CA ALA A 3 -7.09 -10.04 14.16
C ALA A 3 -7.23 -10.81 15.49
N SER A 4 -6.10 -11.12 16.14
CA SER A 4 -6.08 -11.85 17.42
C SER A 4 -6.15 -10.92 18.64
N GLY A 5 -6.24 -9.59 18.46
CA GLY A 5 -6.32 -8.62 19.56
C GLY A 5 -5.12 -8.62 20.50
N ARG A 6 -3.95 -9.04 20.02
CA ARG A 6 -2.77 -9.23 20.89
C ARG A 6 -2.11 -7.92 21.31
N LEU A 7 -2.42 -6.84 20.60
CA LEU A 7 -2.08 -5.45 20.91
C LEU A 7 -3.41 -4.68 20.87
N ASP A 8 -3.74 -3.98 21.97
CA ASP A 8 -5.01 -3.28 22.14
C ASP A 8 -4.85 -1.97 22.95
N PRO A 9 -5.09 -0.79 22.36
CA PRO A 9 -5.23 -0.58 20.92
C PRO A 9 -3.87 -0.68 20.21
N PRO A 10 -3.80 -1.17 18.96
CA PRO A 10 -2.59 -1.07 18.17
C PRO A 10 -2.36 0.39 17.72
N ASP A 11 -1.14 0.91 17.85
CA ASP A 11 -0.82 2.26 17.36
C ASP A 11 -0.61 2.30 15.84
N ILE A 12 -0.17 1.17 15.26
CA ILE A 12 0.23 1.10 13.85
C ILE A 12 -0.04 -0.28 13.24
N CYS A 13 -0.31 -0.27 11.95
CA CYS A 13 -0.49 -1.45 11.11
C CYS A 13 0.58 -1.44 10.02
N LEU A 14 1.27 -2.56 9.87
CA LEU A 14 2.28 -2.78 8.83
C LEU A 14 1.73 -3.76 7.80
N ILE A 15 1.78 -3.38 6.53
CA ILE A 15 1.32 -4.17 5.40
C ILE A 15 2.51 -4.40 4.47
N TYR A 16 2.89 -5.65 4.31
CA TYR A 16 3.89 -6.10 3.35
C TYR A 16 3.17 -6.62 2.11
N ALA A 17 3.54 -6.12 0.95
CA ALA A 17 2.90 -6.49 -0.31
C ALA A 17 3.78 -6.16 -1.51
N THR A 18 3.54 -6.82 -2.64
CA THR A 18 4.20 -6.51 -3.91
C THR A 18 3.86 -5.09 -4.39
N PRO A 19 4.71 -4.44 -5.22
CA PRO A 19 4.41 -3.14 -5.80
C PRO A 19 3.04 -3.05 -6.49
N GLY A 20 2.62 -4.11 -7.19
CA GLY A 20 1.32 -4.17 -7.87
C GLY A 20 0.12 -4.21 -6.91
N GLN A 21 0.24 -4.88 -5.76
CA GLN A 21 -0.77 -4.81 -4.71
C GLN A 21 -0.76 -3.45 -4.01
N MET A 22 0.45 -2.89 -3.82
CA MET A 22 0.64 -1.64 -3.11
C MET A 22 0.01 -0.46 -3.85
N ILE A 23 0.13 -0.39 -5.17
CA ILE A 23 -0.50 0.69 -5.94
C ILE A 23 -2.03 0.66 -5.83
N LEU A 24 -2.64 -0.51 -5.75
CA LEU A 24 -4.09 -0.62 -5.53
C LEU A 24 -4.48 -0.18 -4.11
N LEU A 25 -3.67 -0.51 -3.10
CA LEU A 25 -3.87 -0.03 -1.73
C LEU A 25 -3.75 1.50 -1.65
N ILE A 26 -2.80 2.10 -2.36
CA ILE A 26 -2.61 3.56 -2.45
C ILE A 26 -3.84 4.20 -3.09
N ASN A 27 -4.28 3.67 -4.24
CA ASN A 27 -5.48 4.14 -4.92
C ASN A 27 -6.71 4.02 -4.01
N ALA A 28 -6.82 2.94 -3.22
CA ALA A 28 -7.93 2.74 -2.30
C ALA A 28 -7.95 3.80 -1.18
N LEU A 29 -6.78 4.13 -0.62
CA LEU A 29 -6.63 5.20 0.37
C LEU A 29 -6.95 6.58 -0.22
N GLN A 30 -6.80 6.75 -1.54
CA GLN A 30 -7.08 7.99 -2.27
C GLN A 30 -8.49 8.05 -2.88
N TYR A 31 -9.23 6.93 -2.88
CA TYR A 31 -10.53 6.80 -3.56
C TYR A 31 -11.54 7.86 -3.08
N GLU A 32 -11.63 8.06 -1.77
CA GLU A 32 -12.41 9.13 -1.14
C GLU A 32 -11.47 10.17 -0.50
N GLY A 33 -11.74 11.46 -0.74
CA GLY A 33 -10.92 12.54 -0.19
C GLY A 33 -9.48 12.48 -0.72
N TYR A 34 -9.35 12.49 -2.05
CA TYR A 34 -8.08 12.40 -2.76
C TYR A 34 -7.06 13.38 -2.19
N ARG A 35 -5.86 12.87 -1.90
CA ARG A 35 -4.68 13.66 -1.61
C ARG A 35 -3.46 13.02 -2.25
N LYS A 36 -2.53 13.84 -2.72
CA LYS A 36 -1.20 13.37 -3.10
C LYS A 36 -0.49 12.88 -1.84
N PHE A 37 0.12 11.69 -1.91
CA PHE A 37 1.02 11.23 -0.87
C PHE A 37 2.47 11.57 -1.23
N GLU A 38 3.25 11.93 -0.21
CA GLU A 38 4.67 12.26 -0.34
C GLU A 38 5.46 11.47 0.69
N TRP A 39 6.31 10.57 0.19
CA TRP A 39 7.14 9.69 1.01
C TRP A 39 8.61 9.88 0.69
N GLN A 40 9.45 9.40 1.61
CA GLN A 40 10.90 9.52 1.55
C GLN A 40 11.50 8.11 1.68
N VAL A 41 12.71 7.94 1.18
CA VAL A 41 13.42 6.67 1.26
C VAL A 41 14.87 6.91 1.67
N VAL A 42 15.33 6.12 2.63
CA VAL A 42 16.71 6.03 3.09
C VAL A 42 17.12 4.56 3.18
N GLY A 43 18.33 4.25 2.69
CA GLY A 43 18.80 2.87 2.58
C GLY A 43 19.09 2.19 3.92
N GLU A 44 19.52 2.93 4.93
CA GLU A 44 19.95 2.37 6.22
C GLU A 44 18.84 2.37 7.29
N THR A 45 17.87 3.30 7.19
CA THR A 45 16.86 3.59 8.22
C THR A 45 15.43 3.57 7.67
N ALA A 46 15.09 2.55 6.88
CA ALA A 46 13.74 2.40 6.30
C ALA A 46 12.62 2.29 7.36
N CYS A 47 12.94 1.92 8.60
CA CYS A 47 12.01 1.95 9.75
C CYS A 47 11.57 3.37 10.13
N ALA A 48 12.46 4.37 9.99
CA ALA A 48 12.12 5.77 10.25
C ALA A 48 11.19 6.32 9.17
N ASP A 49 11.41 5.96 7.90
CA ASP A 49 10.59 6.41 6.78
C ASP A 49 9.25 5.68 6.68
N SER A 50 9.13 4.47 7.22
CA SER A 50 7.87 3.73 7.31
C SER A 50 7.08 4.11 8.56
N TRP A 51 7.18 3.30 9.61
CA TRP A 51 6.29 3.37 10.76
C TRP A 51 6.64 4.53 11.69
N GLY A 52 7.91 4.93 11.79
CA GLY A 52 8.33 6.12 12.54
C GLY A 52 7.66 7.40 12.01
N ARG A 53 7.72 7.60 10.68
CA ARG A 53 7.05 8.71 10.00
C ARG A 53 5.53 8.62 10.09
N ALA A 54 4.96 7.44 9.88
CA ALA A 54 3.51 7.26 9.93
C ALA A 54 2.93 7.57 11.32
N LEU A 55 3.64 7.19 12.39
CA LEU A 55 3.29 7.59 13.76
C LEU A 55 3.45 9.09 13.98
N ALA A 56 4.57 9.68 13.55
CA ALA A 56 4.87 11.09 13.79
C ALA A 56 3.94 12.05 13.02
N ARG A 57 3.53 11.68 11.80
CA ARG A 57 2.67 12.53 10.94
C ARG A 57 1.19 12.17 11.03
N GLY A 58 0.85 10.96 11.50
CA GLY A 58 -0.52 10.45 11.47
C GLY A 58 -1.03 10.16 10.06
N GLU A 59 -0.13 9.96 9.09
CA GLU A 59 -0.46 9.71 7.68
C GLU A 59 0.15 8.37 7.22
N PRO A 60 -0.44 7.68 6.23
CA PRO A 60 0.16 6.48 5.65
C PRO A 60 1.55 6.78 5.08
N SER A 61 2.50 5.87 5.29
CA SER A 61 3.86 5.97 4.79
C SER A 61 4.32 4.68 4.12
N LEU A 62 4.75 4.78 2.87
CA LEU A 62 5.36 3.68 2.13
C LEU A 62 6.88 3.79 2.23
N SER A 63 7.56 2.66 2.42
CA SER A 63 9.01 2.56 2.28
C SER A 63 9.42 1.35 1.44
N ILE A 64 10.66 1.39 0.95
CA ILE A 64 11.36 0.22 0.42
C ILE A 64 12.11 -0.40 1.61
N PRO A 65 11.81 -1.67 1.97
CA PRO A 65 12.48 -2.34 3.08
C PRO A 65 14.01 -2.35 2.92
N CYS A 66 14.74 -2.13 4.00
CA CYS A 66 16.22 -2.10 3.97
C CYS A 66 16.86 -3.49 4.10
N PHE A 67 18.20 -3.53 4.08
CA PHE A 67 18.96 -4.78 4.28
C PHE A 67 18.59 -5.49 5.58
N ALA A 68 18.46 -4.76 6.69
CA ALA A 68 18.14 -5.35 7.98
C ALA A 68 16.73 -5.95 8.02
N GLU A 69 15.75 -5.28 7.40
CA GLU A 69 14.37 -5.79 7.30
C GLU A 69 14.31 -7.08 6.47
N ARG A 70 15.09 -7.18 5.38
CA ARG A 70 15.19 -8.43 4.61
C ARG A 70 15.93 -9.53 5.36
N ARG A 71 17.12 -9.22 5.89
CA ARG A 71 17.99 -10.21 6.55
C ARG A 71 17.44 -10.72 7.88
N TYR A 72 16.87 -9.84 8.70
CA TYR A 72 16.46 -10.15 10.08
C TYR A 72 14.93 -10.12 10.26
N GLY A 73 14.21 -9.34 9.46
CA GLY A 73 12.75 -9.29 9.47
C GLY A 73 12.08 -10.28 8.51
N GLY A 74 12.85 -10.91 7.60
CA GLY A 74 12.33 -11.89 6.65
C GLY A 74 11.47 -11.31 5.52
N VAL A 75 11.53 -10.00 5.31
CA VAL A 75 10.80 -9.34 4.21
C VAL A 75 11.34 -9.83 2.87
N GLN A 76 10.45 -10.13 1.94
CA GLN A 76 10.84 -10.66 0.62
C GLN A 76 11.46 -9.57 -0.26
N ASP A 77 12.22 -9.99 -1.27
CA ASP A 77 12.95 -9.06 -2.14
C ASP A 77 12.00 -8.14 -2.93
N ASP A 78 10.86 -8.68 -3.33
CA ASP A 78 9.81 -8.05 -4.14
C ASP A 78 8.70 -7.40 -3.30
N GLU A 79 8.86 -7.31 -1.98
CA GLU A 79 7.90 -6.67 -1.09
C GLU A 79 8.24 -5.20 -0.79
N LEU A 80 7.19 -4.40 -0.69
CA LEU A 80 7.21 -3.05 -0.11
C LEU A 80 6.51 -3.05 1.25
N LEU A 81 6.82 -2.05 2.08
CA LEU A 81 6.18 -1.86 3.38
C LEU A 81 5.31 -0.59 3.37
N MET A 82 4.02 -0.75 3.64
CA MET A 82 3.11 0.34 3.99
C MET A 82 2.83 0.33 5.49
N ALA A 83 3.11 1.45 6.15
CA ALA A 83 2.77 1.69 7.54
C ALA A 83 1.63 2.71 7.64
N LEU A 84 0.58 2.41 8.40
CA LEU A 84 -0.58 3.27 8.57
C LEU A 84 -1.24 3.06 9.93
N GLN A 85 -1.85 4.10 10.49
CA GLN A 85 -2.62 3.98 11.73
C GLN A 85 -3.92 3.19 11.50
N PRO A 86 -4.43 2.41 12.49
CA PRO A 86 -5.56 1.51 12.28
C PRO A 86 -6.83 2.16 11.73
N HIS A 87 -7.07 3.43 12.02
CA HIS A 87 -8.25 4.15 11.53
C HIS A 87 -8.30 4.25 9.99
N TYR A 88 -7.17 4.11 9.29
CA TYR A 88 -7.11 4.05 7.83
C TYR A 88 -7.54 2.69 7.25
N LEU A 89 -7.58 1.61 8.05
CA LEU A 89 -7.89 0.27 7.54
C LEU A 89 -9.29 0.18 6.94
N ALA A 90 -10.29 0.75 7.62
CA ALA A 90 -11.67 0.77 7.12
C ALA A 90 -11.76 1.50 5.77
N LYS A 91 -11.08 2.66 5.67
CA LYS A 91 -10.97 3.43 4.42
C LYS A 91 -10.31 2.63 3.31
N ALA A 92 -9.18 1.97 3.61
CA ALA A 92 -8.45 1.14 2.64
C ALA A 92 -9.32 -0.02 2.12
N VAL A 93 -10.01 -0.74 3.00
CA VAL A 93 -10.88 -1.86 2.60
C VAL A 93 -12.04 -1.39 1.73
N ASN A 94 -12.70 -0.29 2.11
CA ASN A 94 -13.80 0.27 1.33
C ASN A 94 -13.32 0.76 -0.04
N GLY A 95 -12.18 1.46 -0.08
CA GLY A 95 -11.56 1.89 -1.33
C GLY A 95 -11.23 0.70 -2.25
N LEU A 96 -10.64 -0.38 -1.71
CA LEU A 96 -10.34 -1.59 -2.49
C LEU A 96 -11.60 -2.23 -3.08
N ARG A 97 -12.70 -2.27 -2.32
CA ARG A 97 -14.00 -2.77 -2.82
C ARG A 97 -14.53 -1.91 -3.97
N SER A 98 -14.43 -0.59 -3.84
CA SER A 98 -14.87 0.35 -4.88
C SER A 98 -14.01 0.26 -6.14
N LEU A 99 -12.69 0.17 -5.99
CA LEU A 99 -11.77 -0.07 -7.12
C LEU A 99 -12.12 -1.36 -7.86
N ALA A 100 -12.35 -2.46 -7.12
CA ALA A 100 -12.73 -3.74 -7.71
C ALA A 100 -14.07 -3.68 -8.45
N ALA A 101 -15.06 -2.95 -7.92
CA ALA A 101 -16.34 -2.72 -8.59
C ALA A 101 -16.15 -1.97 -9.93
N ASN A 102 -15.20 -1.04 -9.98
CA ASN A 102 -14.85 -0.27 -11.18
C ASN A 102 -13.85 -0.98 -12.12
N GLY A 103 -13.55 -2.26 -11.89
CA GLY A 103 -12.66 -3.05 -12.74
C GLY A 103 -11.17 -2.91 -12.45
N LEU A 104 -10.77 -2.05 -11.50
CA LEU A 104 -9.38 -1.90 -11.04
C LEU A 104 -9.06 -3.00 -10.02
N ARG A 105 -8.56 -4.14 -10.48
CA ARG A 105 -8.40 -5.37 -9.70
C ARG A 105 -6.96 -5.89 -9.71
N TYR A 106 -6.67 -6.72 -8.72
CA TYR A 106 -5.46 -7.53 -8.68
C TYR A 106 -5.79 -8.99 -9.10
N PRO A 107 -4.91 -9.68 -9.84
CA PRO A 107 -3.68 -9.18 -10.46
C PRO A 107 -3.97 -8.16 -11.59
N ILE A 108 -3.05 -7.20 -11.76
CA ILE A 108 -3.15 -6.21 -12.84
C ILE A 108 -2.79 -6.91 -14.16
N ALA A 109 -3.77 -7.08 -15.05
CA ALA A 109 -3.57 -7.74 -16.33
C ALA A 109 -2.90 -6.78 -17.34
N PRO A 110 -1.70 -7.09 -17.85
CA PRO A 110 -1.07 -6.26 -18.87
C PRO A 110 -1.79 -6.42 -20.21
N TYR A 111 -1.88 -5.33 -20.98
CA TYR A 111 -2.22 -5.45 -22.39
C TYR A 111 -1.06 -6.12 -23.12
N GLY A 112 -1.33 -7.25 -23.76
CA GLY A 112 -0.37 -7.89 -24.65
C GLY A 112 -0.24 -7.13 -25.97
N VAL A 113 0.84 -7.38 -26.72
CA VAL A 113 1.09 -6.77 -28.04
C VAL A 113 -0.01 -7.04 -29.09
N GLN A 114 -0.87 -8.03 -28.83
CA GLN A 114 -1.96 -8.44 -29.72
C GLN A 114 -3.29 -7.72 -29.42
N MET A 115 -3.35 -6.88 -28.37
CA MET A 115 -4.57 -6.24 -27.90
C MET A 115 -4.53 -4.73 -28.17
N ASP A 116 -5.63 -4.18 -28.68
CA ASP A 116 -5.78 -2.74 -28.85
C ASP A 116 -6.16 -2.08 -27.52
N VAL A 117 -5.25 -1.26 -27.00
CA VAL A 117 -5.44 -0.54 -25.72
C VAL A 117 -6.63 0.42 -25.76
N ARG A 118 -7.02 0.91 -26.95
CA ARG A 118 -8.13 1.87 -27.10
C ARG A 118 -9.46 1.26 -26.67
N GLU A 119 -9.66 -0.03 -26.89
CA GLU A 119 -10.86 -0.75 -26.47
C GLU A 119 -11.05 -0.72 -24.94
N GLY A 120 -9.96 -0.72 -24.17
CA GLY A 120 -10.00 -0.60 -22.72
C GLY A 120 -10.00 0.83 -22.20
N MET A 121 -9.23 1.72 -22.83
CA MET A 121 -9.09 3.10 -22.39
C MET A 121 -10.40 3.88 -22.47
N ALA A 122 -11.21 3.67 -23.51
CA ALA A 122 -12.45 4.43 -23.73
C ALA A 122 -13.47 4.34 -22.57
N ALA A 123 -13.36 3.33 -21.71
CA ALA A 123 -14.20 3.19 -20.52
C ALA A 123 -13.66 3.90 -19.27
N SER A 124 -12.35 4.22 -19.23
CA SER A 124 -11.64 4.66 -18.01
C SER A 124 -10.88 5.98 -18.14
N TYR A 125 -10.62 6.46 -19.37
CA TYR A 125 -9.85 7.68 -19.70
C TYR A 125 -10.48 8.40 -20.89
#